data_AF-A0A969RID4-F1
#
_entry.id   AF-A0A969RID4-F1
#
_cell.length_a   1.000
_cell.length_b   1.000
_cell.length_c   1.000
_cell.angle_alpha   90.00
_cell.angle_beta   90.00
_cell.angle_gamma   90.00
#
_symmetry.space_group_name_H-M   'P 1'
#
loop_
_entity.id
_entity.type
_entity.pdbx_description
1 polymer ?
#
loop_
_entity_poly.entity_id
_entity_poly.type
_entity_poly.pdbx_seq_one_letter_code
_entity_poly.pdbx_strand_id
1 'polypeptide(L)'
;MVFSAMSTGKFSPTLVVICGLPGSGKTTHARRLEQEMSALRFCPDEWMQALEIDLYDEGRRERIEQFQWMQAKRLLSLGNRC
;
A
#
# COMPACT_ATOMS: atom_id res chain seq x y z
N MET A 1 -13.78 -5.28 -17.64
CA MET A 1 -13.48 -6.34 -16.66
C MET A 1 -14.16 -5.93 -15.35
N VAL A 2 -15.31 -6.52 -15.02
CA VAL A 2 -16.09 -6.19 -13.82
C VAL A 2 -15.76 -7.26 -12.77
N PHE A 3 -15.12 -6.87 -11.66
CA PHE A 3 -14.86 -7.78 -10.56
C PHE A 3 -16.14 -7.93 -9.72
N SER A 4 -16.62 -9.17 -9.60
CA SER A 4 -17.75 -9.56 -8.75
C SER A 4 -17.40 -9.35 -7.27
N ALA A 5 -18.17 -8.55 -6.56
CA ALA A 5 -18.01 -8.37 -5.12
C ALA A 5 -18.43 -9.65 -4.38
N MET A 6 -17.47 -10.41 -3.88
CA MET A 6 -17.74 -11.42 -2.87
C MET A 6 -18.09 -10.71 -1.57
N SER A 7 -19.23 -11.05 -0.98
CA SER A 7 -19.66 -10.53 0.32
C SER A 7 -18.68 -10.99 1.40
N THR A 8 -17.73 -10.13 1.76
CA THR A 8 -16.89 -10.30 2.95
C THR A 8 -17.58 -9.60 4.11
N GLY A 9 -17.56 -10.21 5.30
CA GLY A 9 -18.04 -9.59 6.53
C GLY A 9 -17.50 -8.16 6.66
N LYS A 10 -18.31 -7.25 7.24
CA LYS A 10 -17.98 -5.82 7.40
C LYS A 10 -16.68 -5.67 8.20
N PHE A 11 -15.53 -5.66 7.52
CA PHE A 11 -14.27 -5.27 8.11
C PHE A 11 -14.25 -3.75 8.21
N SER A 12 -13.78 -3.22 9.35
CA SER A 12 -13.58 -1.79 9.48
C SER A 12 -12.47 -1.34 8.53
N PRO A 13 -12.70 -0.33 7.67
CA PRO A 13 -11.65 0.22 6.83
C PRO A 13 -10.51 0.71 7.73
N THR A 14 -9.30 0.25 7.43
CA THR A 14 -8.12 0.49 8.27
C THR A 14 -6.94 0.82 7.38
N LEU A 15 -6.28 1.93 7.68
CA LEU A 15 -5.01 2.32 7.08
C LEU A 15 -3.90 2.06 8.09
N VAL A 16 -2.90 1.25 7.73
CA VAL A 16 -1.70 1.07 8.56
C VAL A 16 -0.53 1.79 7.91
N VAL A 17 0.01 2.80 8.61
CA VAL A 17 1.20 3.53 8.16
C VAL A 17 2.43 3.00 8.91
N ILE A 18 3.43 2.53 8.17
CA ILE A 18 4.67 1.96 8.72
C ILE A 18 5.83 2.91 8.46
N CYS A 19 6.46 3.39 9.54
CA CYS A 19 7.60 4.31 9.50
C CYS A 19 8.79 3.76 10.31
N GLY A 20 10.00 4.24 10.03
CA GLY A 20 11.22 3.83 10.74
C GLY A 20 12.50 3.93 9.90
N LEU A 21 13.67 3.80 10.53
CA LEU A 21 14.99 3.94 9.91
C LEU A 21 15.37 2.77 8.98
N PRO A 22 16.11 2.96 7.87
CA PRO A 22 16.55 1.87 7.00
C PRO A 22 17.11 0.67 7.79
N GLY A 23 16.73 -0.55 7.41
CA GLY A 23 17.11 -1.76 8.12
C GLY A 23 16.28 -2.12 9.37
N SER A 24 15.37 -1.26 9.85
CA SER A 24 14.54 -1.53 11.04
C SER A 24 13.46 -2.62 10.88
N GLY A 25 13.45 -3.37 9.79
CA GLY A 25 12.49 -4.46 9.56
C GLY A 25 11.08 -4.03 9.10
N LYS A 26 10.87 -2.77 8.71
CA LYS A 26 9.56 -2.27 8.22
C LYS A 26 8.93 -3.15 7.15
N THR A 27 9.70 -3.51 6.12
CA THR A 27 9.19 -4.30 4.99
C THR A 27 8.74 -5.69 5.44
N THR A 28 9.48 -6.32 6.36
CA THR A 28 9.11 -7.60 6.96
C THR A 28 7.81 -7.48 7.73
N HIS A 29 7.67 -6.45 8.55
CA HIS A 29 6.45 -6.22 9.33
C HIS A 29 5.25 -5.90 8.42
N ALA A 30 5.45 -5.09 7.38
CA ALA A 30 4.43 -4.73 6.40
C ALA A 30 3.86 -5.96 5.66
N ARG A 31 4.74 -6.85 5.20
CA ARG A 31 4.32 -8.11 4.53
C ARG A 31 3.56 -9.04 5.46
N ARG A 32 3.93 -9.07 6.74
CA ARG A 32 3.19 -9.84 7.75
C ARG A 32 1.78 -9.29 7.95
N LEU A 33 1.64 -7.97 8.11
CA LEU A 33 0.33 -7.32 8.26
C LEU A 33 -0.55 -7.46 7.01
N GLU A 34 0.04 -7.38 5.83
CA GLU A 34 -0.65 -7.62 4.54
C GLU A 34 -1.40 -8.97 4.56
N GLN A 35 -0.71 -10.03 5.01
CA GLN A 35 -1.29 -11.37 5.13
C GLN A 35 -2.30 -11.49 6.28
N GLU A 36 -1.92 -11.05 7.49
CA GLU A 36 -2.76 -11.17 8.69
C GLU A 36 -4.08 -10.40 8.58
N MET A 37 -4.05 -9.23 7.93
CA MET A 37 -5.21 -8.35 7.80
C MET A 37 -5.97 -8.55 6.49
N SER A 38 -5.45 -9.35 5.55
CA SER A 38 -5.92 -9.39 4.15
C SER A 38 -6.00 -7.97 3.56
N ALA A 39 -4.92 -7.21 3.74
CA ALA A 39 -4.82 -5.81 3.34
C ALA A 39 -4.05 -5.67 2.01
N LEU A 40 -4.23 -4.55 1.31
CA LEU A 40 -3.42 -4.21 0.14
C LEU A 40 -2.24 -3.35 0.57
N ARG A 41 -1.00 -3.79 0.32
CA ARG A 41 0.20 -3.04 0.71
C ARG A 41 0.66 -2.06 -0.38
N PHE A 42 0.92 -0.81 0.02
CA PHE A 42 1.56 0.20 -0.83
C PHE A 42 3.02 0.42 -0.41
N CYS A 43 3.95 0.38 -1.37
CA CYS A 43 5.36 0.67 -1.14
C CYS A 43 5.94 1.39 -2.36
N PRO A 44 6.36 2.66 -2.24
CA PRO A 44 6.89 3.41 -3.38
C PRO A 44 8.19 2.79 -3.91
N ASP A 45 9.07 2.30 -3.02
CA ASP A 45 10.36 1.69 -3.41
C ASP A 45 10.18 0.46 -4.31
N GLU A 46 9.24 -0.43 -3.97
CA GLU A 46 8.96 -1.61 -4.78
C GLU A 46 8.37 -1.24 -6.15
N TRP A 47 7.57 -0.17 -6.23
CA TRP A 47 7.00 0.30 -7.49
C TRP A 47 8.04 0.98 -8.35
N MET A 48 8.91 1.81 -7.76
CA MET A 48 10.03 2.42 -8.46
C MET A 48 10.96 1.34 -9.03
N GLN A 49 11.29 0.33 -8.23
CA GLN A 49 12.08 -0.82 -8.69
C GLN A 49 11.40 -1.56 -9.85
N ALA A 50 10.11 -1.87 -9.73
CA ALA A 50 9.36 -2.60 -10.76
C ALA A 50 9.18 -1.82 -12.08
N LEU A 51 9.21 -0.48 -12.01
CA LEU A 51 9.11 0.42 -13.15
C LEU A 51 10.47 0.89 -13.68
N GLU A 52 11.58 0.32 -13.16
CA GLU A 52 12.95 0.69 -13.53
C GLU A 52 13.25 2.20 -13.33
N ILE A 53 12.66 2.78 -12.28
CA ILE A 53 12.87 4.17 -11.88
C ILE A 53 13.99 4.22 -10.84
N ASP A 54 14.91 5.18 -11.00
CA ASP A 54 15.95 5.46 -10.00
C ASP A 54 15.32 5.80 -8.64
N LEU A 55 15.72 5.07 -7.59
CA LEU A 55 15.23 5.25 -6.22
C LEU A 55 15.52 6.65 -5.65
N TYR A 56 16.49 7.37 -6.23
CA TYR A 56 16.83 8.74 -5.86
C TYR A 56 16.10 9.82 -6.69
N ASP A 57 15.24 9.42 -7.63
CA ASP A 57 14.37 10.36 -8.36
C ASP A 57 13.20 10.81 -7.47
N GLU A 58 13.44 11.86 -6.69
CA GLU A 58 12.47 12.44 -5.77
C GLU A 58 11.17 12.88 -6.47
N GLY A 59 11.28 13.41 -7.70
CA GLY A 59 10.13 13.90 -8.46
C GLY A 59 9.22 12.77 -8.97
N ARG A 60 9.78 11.60 -9.31
CA ARG A 60 8.97 10.41 -9.62
C ARG A 60 8.44 9.75 -8.36
N ARG A 61 9.24 9.70 -7.30
CA ARG A 61 8.82 9.17 -6.00
C ARG A 61 7.60 9.89 -5.46
N GLU A 62 7.62 11.22 -5.43
CA GLU A 62 6.50 12.04 -4.96
C GLU A 62 5.20 11.72 -5.74
N ARG A 63 5.28 11.62 -7.07
CA ARG A 63 4.11 11.29 -7.91
C ARG A 63 3.56 9.89 -7.62
N ILE A 64 4.44 8.91 -7.39
CA ILE A 64 4.04 7.55 -7.02
C ILE A 64 3.35 7.56 -5.65
N GLU A 65 3.92 8.24 -4.66
CA GLU A 65 3.34 8.37 -3.31
C GLU A 65 1.97 9.06 -3.34
N GLN A 66 1.84 10.15 -4.09
CA GLN A 66 0.56 10.84 -4.29
C GLN A 66 -0.50 9.91 -4.91
N PHE A 67 -0.10 9.11 -5.90
CA PHE A 67 -0.99 8.13 -6.51
C PHE A 67 -1.38 7.02 -5.53
N GLN A 68 -0.42 6.47 -4.77
CA GLN A 68 -0.69 5.47 -3.74
C GLN A 68 -1.65 6.02 -2.68
N TRP A 69 -1.47 7.28 -2.25
CA TRP A 69 -2.37 7.95 -1.31
C TRP A 69 -3.79 8.09 -1.87
N MET A 70 -3.93 8.42 -3.15
CA MET A 70 -5.23 8.49 -3.82
C MET A 70 -5.92 7.11 -3.83
N GLN A 71 -5.19 6.05 -4.18
CA GLN A 71 -5.75 4.68 -4.20
C GLN A 71 -6.09 4.19 -2.79
N ALA A 72 -5.25 4.44 -1.79
CA ALA A 72 -5.51 4.08 -0.40
C ALA A 72 -6.82 4.72 0.09
N LYS A 73 -7.01 6.03 -0.11
CA LYS A 73 -8.27 6.72 0.24
C LYS A 73 -9.49 6.09 -0.45
N ARG A 74 -9.35 5.71 -1.72
CA ARG A 74 -10.43 5.03 -2.45
C ARG A 74 -10.72 3.65 -1.85
N LEU A 75 -9.71 2.84 -1.57
CA LEU A 75 -9.88 1.51 -0.98
C LEU A 75 -10.55 1.58 0.40
N LEU A 76 -10.15 2.54 1.23
CA LEU A 76 -10.76 2.80 2.54
C LEU A 76 -12.23 3.19 2.38
N SER A 77 -12.58 4.04 1.42
CA SER A 77 -13.99 4.41 1.16
C SER A 77 -14.86 3.23 0.73
N LEU A 78 -14.24 2.19 0.17
CA LEU A 78 -14.88 0.94 -0.23
C LEU A 78 -14.89 -0.12 0.90
N GLY A 79 -14.38 0.21 2.10
CA GLY A 79 -14.37 -0.69 3.25
C GLY A 79 -13.18 -1.65 3.32
N ASN A 80 -12.14 -1.42 2.51
CA ASN A 80 -10.95 -2.28 2.48
C ASN A 80 -9.90 -1.84 3.51
N ARG A 81 -8.90 -2.70 3.71
CA ARG A 81 -7.72 -2.43 4.53
C ARG A 81 -6.50 -2.24 3.63
N CYS A 82 -5.62 -1.33 3.99
CA CYS A 82 -4.38 -1.06 3.26
C CYS A 82 -3.27 -0.52 4.15
#